data_AF-R9JN28-F1
#
_entry.id   AF-R9JN28-F1
#
_cell.length_a   1.000
_cell.length_b   1.000
_cell.length_c   1.000
_cell.angle_alpha   90.00
_cell.angle_beta   90.00
_cell.angle_gamma   90.00
#
_symmetry.space_group_name_H-M   'P 1'
#
loop_
_entity.id
_entity.type
_entity.pdbx_description
1 polymer ?
#
loop_
_entity_poly.entity_id
_entity_poly.type
_entity_poly.pdbx_seq_one_letter_code
_entity_poly.pdbx_strand_id
1 'polypeptide(L)'
;MNCKEFPPYVPLSDYNVFHILGISAKEVIMCRFLADLLNPEGQHGCGISFLKSFMHDVLNEYSMSDIQLACTEVAAEYVIDNERRIDIVIQNPRFFVPIEVKIYAGEQEGQCYDYYQYAKNSRLVYLTRFGNAPSEYSRKEKSGTGILPIDRIQCISWAEDICGWLNKLTAQLAEPVKSTVMQYIDAIHVVADERGRKMMEKNLEILYESPDYFRAGIAIEKSMKSAKITLMRLVFDDLKKEMEKITSKYGLEPEKEFHYFTYEEKCNEKFYDGNTSTCPGLNYIVKKAKLRPQNIQMWFRIEVQDNLYAGIVLFDIQNGYAQSCLSFCAC
;
A
#
# COMPACT_ATOMS: atom_id res chain seq x y z
N MET A 1 -31.34 11.40 -13.32
CA MET A 1 -30.22 11.90 -14.15
C MET A 1 -29.60 10.73 -14.87
N ASN A 2 -29.30 10.88 -16.16
CA ASN A 2 -28.71 9.82 -16.99
C ASN A 2 -27.33 9.45 -16.45
N CYS A 3 -27.17 8.22 -15.96
CA CYS A 3 -25.87 7.61 -15.67
C CYS A 3 -25.06 7.60 -16.96
N LYS A 4 -24.07 8.48 -17.10
CA LYS A 4 -22.94 8.18 -17.99
C LYS A 4 -22.15 7.10 -17.29
N GLU A 5 -22.50 5.84 -17.55
CA GLU A 5 -21.57 4.73 -17.34
C GLU A 5 -20.31 5.04 -18.14
N PHE A 6 -19.21 5.32 -17.45
CA PHE A 6 -17.93 5.36 -18.12
C PHE A 6 -17.60 3.91 -18.50
N PRO A 7 -17.37 3.63 -19.80
CA PRO A 7 -17.03 2.28 -20.21
C PRO A 7 -15.79 1.83 -19.45
N PRO A 8 -15.69 0.54 -19.09
CA PRO A 8 -14.48 0.02 -18.49
C PRO A 8 -13.29 0.37 -19.37
N TYR A 9 -12.16 0.73 -18.74
CA TYR A 9 -10.90 0.90 -19.45
C TYR A 9 -10.64 -0.34 -20.30
N VAL A 10 -10.43 -0.12 -21.59
CA VAL A 10 -10.10 -1.18 -22.54
C VAL A 10 -8.59 -1.35 -22.49
N PRO A 11 -8.07 -2.53 -22.08
CA PRO A 11 -6.64 -2.77 -22.05
C PRO A 11 -5.98 -2.51 -23.40
N LEU A 12 -4.77 -1.96 -23.37
CA LEU A 12 -3.94 -1.72 -24.53
C LEU A 12 -3.25 -3.01 -25.00
N SER A 13 -3.11 -4.01 -24.12
CA SER A 13 -2.52 -5.31 -24.43
C SER A 13 -3.41 -6.47 -23.95
N ASP A 14 -3.56 -7.49 -24.81
CA ASP A 14 -4.21 -8.76 -24.44
C ASP A 14 -3.37 -9.59 -23.45
N TYR A 15 -2.04 -9.37 -23.44
CA TYR A 15 -1.11 -10.03 -22.54
C TYR A 15 -0.37 -9.01 -21.66
N ASN A 16 -0.40 -9.19 -20.34
CA ASN A 16 0.18 -8.21 -19.42
C ASN A 16 1.01 -8.88 -18.31
N VAL A 17 2.33 -8.68 -18.35
CA VAL A 17 3.26 -9.27 -17.38
C VAL A 17 3.06 -8.72 -15.97
N PHE A 18 2.67 -7.46 -15.81
CA PHE A 18 2.43 -6.86 -14.49
C PHE A 18 1.23 -7.51 -13.79
N HIS A 19 0.18 -7.83 -14.55
CA HIS A 19 -0.99 -8.56 -14.06
C HIS A 19 -0.64 -10.00 -13.71
N ILE A 20 0.04 -10.70 -14.61
CA ILE A 20 0.39 -12.12 -14.44
C ILE A 20 1.25 -12.33 -13.19
N LEU A 21 2.21 -11.43 -12.94
CA LEU A 21 3.09 -11.50 -11.78
C LEU A 21 2.46 -10.93 -10.49
N GLY A 22 1.25 -10.36 -10.56
CA GLY A 22 0.58 -9.74 -9.42
C GLY A 22 1.37 -8.56 -8.84
N ILE A 23 2.03 -7.77 -9.70
CA ILE A 23 2.91 -6.67 -9.28
C ILE A 23 2.30 -5.28 -9.46
N SER A 24 1.14 -5.15 -10.11
CA SER A 24 0.50 -3.85 -10.35
C SER A 24 0.22 -3.08 -9.06
N ALA A 25 -0.11 -3.77 -7.97
CA ALA A 25 -0.36 -3.18 -6.66
C ALA A 25 0.91 -2.98 -5.80
N LYS A 26 2.10 -3.40 -6.28
CA LYS A 26 3.34 -3.34 -5.53
C LYS A 26 4.09 -2.05 -5.84
N GLU A 27 3.90 -1.03 -5.00
CA GLU A 27 4.48 0.31 -5.13
C GLU A 27 5.96 0.29 -5.48
N VAL A 28 6.78 -0.46 -4.73
CA VAL A 28 8.23 -0.56 -4.96
C VAL A 28 8.55 -1.03 -6.38
N ILE A 29 7.81 -2.00 -6.90
CA ILE A 29 8.06 -2.54 -8.26
C ILE A 29 7.58 -1.55 -9.32
N MET A 30 6.42 -0.91 -9.11
CA MET A 30 5.93 0.14 -10.00
C MET A 30 6.89 1.33 -10.05
N CYS A 31 7.50 1.71 -8.92
CA CYS A 31 8.50 2.78 -8.82
C CYS A 31 9.79 2.41 -9.56
N ARG A 32 10.29 1.19 -9.41
CA ARG A 32 11.48 0.72 -10.13
C ARG A 32 11.31 0.82 -11.65
N PHE A 33 10.13 0.44 -12.17
CA PHE A 33 9.85 0.57 -13.60
C PHE A 33 9.78 2.03 -14.05
N LEU A 34 9.10 2.90 -13.29
CA LEU A 34 9.07 4.34 -13.58
C LEU A 34 10.48 4.96 -13.51
N ALA A 35 11.28 4.59 -12.52
CA ALA A 35 12.66 5.05 -12.38
C ALA A 35 13.53 4.62 -13.55
N ASP A 36 13.40 3.39 -14.05
CA ASP A 36 14.11 2.94 -15.26
C ASP A 36 13.70 3.76 -16.48
N LEU A 37 12.40 4.02 -16.70
CA LEU A 37 11.94 4.89 -17.79
C LEU A 37 12.51 6.31 -17.69
N LEU A 38 12.61 6.86 -16.48
CA LEU A 38 13.14 8.21 -16.26
C LEU A 38 14.66 8.27 -16.33
N ASN A 39 15.37 7.14 -16.27
CA ASN A 39 16.81 7.10 -16.31
C ASN A 39 17.33 7.30 -17.75
N PRO A 40 18.15 8.33 -18.03
CA PRO A 40 18.79 8.49 -19.34
C PRO A 40 19.60 7.26 -19.81
N GLU A 41 20.13 6.49 -18.86
CA GLU A 41 20.88 5.24 -19.07
C GLU A 41 20.03 3.99 -18.77
N GLY A 42 18.70 4.14 -18.69
CA GLY A 42 17.76 3.05 -18.44
C GLY A 42 17.78 1.96 -19.53
N GLN A 43 17.35 0.75 -19.17
CA GLN A 43 17.43 -0.42 -20.07
C GLN A 43 16.55 -0.28 -21.32
N HIS A 44 15.57 0.62 -21.29
CA HIS A 44 14.72 0.94 -22.43
C HIS A 44 15.48 1.56 -23.63
N GLY A 45 16.68 2.11 -23.44
CA GLY A 45 17.53 2.59 -24.54
C GLY A 45 17.01 3.82 -25.30
N CYS A 46 16.08 4.59 -24.71
CA CYS A 46 15.50 5.80 -25.33
C CYS A 46 16.25 7.10 -24.96
N GLY A 47 17.41 6.98 -24.33
CA GLY A 47 18.20 8.10 -23.84
C GLY A 47 17.38 9.05 -22.96
N ILE A 48 17.59 10.35 -23.12
CA ILE A 48 16.91 11.38 -22.32
C ILE A 48 15.42 11.57 -22.64
N SER A 49 14.85 10.87 -23.62
CA SER A 49 13.54 11.22 -24.18
C SER A 49 12.40 11.20 -23.17
N PHE A 50 12.33 10.14 -22.36
CA PHE A 50 11.36 10.03 -21.27
C PHE A 50 11.61 11.09 -20.20
N LEU A 51 12.84 11.21 -19.70
CA LEU A 51 13.18 12.22 -18.69
C LEU A 51 12.83 13.64 -19.14
N LYS A 52 13.23 14.00 -20.36
CA LYS A 52 12.97 15.31 -20.96
C LYS A 52 11.48 15.61 -21.01
N SER A 53 10.69 14.67 -21.52
CA SER A 53 9.23 14.81 -21.60
C SER A 53 8.60 14.81 -20.20
N PHE A 54 9.07 14.01 -19.25
CA PHE A 54 8.56 14.02 -17.88
C PHE A 54 8.79 15.37 -17.18
N MET A 55 10.02 15.89 -17.24
CA MET A 55 10.35 17.20 -16.67
C MET A 55 9.46 18.29 -17.28
N HIS A 56 9.27 18.27 -18.60
CA HIS A 56 8.49 19.27 -19.33
C HIS A 56 6.96 19.13 -19.14
N ASP A 57 6.42 17.96 -19.39
CA ASP A 57 4.97 17.71 -19.53
C ASP A 57 4.28 17.36 -18.21
N VAL A 58 5.03 16.83 -17.24
CA VAL A 58 4.50 16.43 -15.93
C VAL A 58 4.96 17.41 -14.84
N LEU A 59 6.24 17.75 -14.82
CA LEU A 59 6.78 18.65 -13.79
C LEU A 59 6.69 20.14 -14.15
N ASN A 60 6.41 20.49 -15.41
CA ASN A 60 6.41 21.87 -15.92
C ASN A 60 7.78 22.57 -15.76
N GLU A 61 8.86 21.82 -15.94
CA GLU A 61 10.25 22.27 -15.88
C GLU A 61 10.88 22.33 -17.28
N TYR A 62 11.05 23.55 -17.80
CA TYR A 62 11.45 23.81 -19.19
C TYR A 62 12.94 24.17 -19.36
N SER A 63 13.67 24.38 -18.26
CA SER A 63 14.96 25.09 -18.28
C SER A 63 16.20 24.20 -18.42
N MET A 64 16.01 22.91 -18.75
CA MET A 64 17.07 21.91 -18.74
C MET A 64 17.63 21.66 -20.16
N SER A 65 18.95 21.74 -20.31
CA SER A 65 19.61 21.36 -21.56
C SER A 65 19.73 19.84 -21.70
N ASP A 66 19.83 19.36 -22.94
CA ASP A 66 19.99 17.92 -23.23
C ASP A 66 21.25 17.34 -22.59
N ILE A 67 22.33 18.13 -22.48
CA ILE A 67 23.57 17.72 -21.79
C ILE A 67 23.31 17.51 -20.29
N GLN A 68 22.55 18.41 -19.66
CA GLN A 68 22.23 18.27 -18.24
C GLN A 68 21.34 17.04 -17.99
N LEU A 69 20.37 16.81 -18.87
CA LEU A 69 19.51 15.63 -18.80
C LEU A 69 20.31 14.34 -18.99
N ALA A 70 21.26 14.31 -19.92
CA ALA A 70 22.11 13.14 -20.15
C ALA A 70 23.01 12.81 -18.94
N CYS A 71 23.39 13.80 -18.13
CA CYS A 71 24.16 13.62 -16.91
C CYS A 71 23.30 13.54 -15.63
N THR A 72 22.00 13.28 -15.77
CA THR A 72 21.08 13.17 -14.63
C THR A 72 20.95 11.71 -14.20
N GLU A 73 21.12 11.47 -12.91
CA GLU A 73 20.94 10.15 -12.29
C GLU A 73 19.50 10.00 -11.81
N VAL A 74 18.94 8.80 -11.99
CA VAL A 74 17.65 8.42 -11.41
C VAL A 74 17.83 7.17 -10.57
N ALA A 75 17.42 7.24 -9.30
CA ALA A 75 17.52 6.14 -8.36
C ALA A 75 16.15 5.85 -7.75
N ALA A 76 15.80 4.56 -7.63
CA ALA A 76 14.67 4.10 -6.82
C ALA A 76 15.15 3.70 -5.42
N GLU A 77 14.28 3.83 -4.42
CA GLU A 77 14.56 3.45 -3.03
C GLU A 77 15.84 4.12 -2.47
N TYR A 78 16.01 5.42 -2.76
CA TYR A 78 17.19 6.20 -2.39
C TYR A 78 17.29 6.33 -0.87
N VAL A 79 18.33 5.74 -0.28
CA VAL A 79 18.54 5.72 1.17
C VAL A 79 18.96 7.10 1.67
N ILE A 80 18.26 7.57 2.70
CA ILE A 80 18.57 8.79 3.43
C ILE A 80 18.77 8.48 4.91
N ASP A 81 18.99 9.51 5.73
CA ASP A 81 19.19 9.37 7.16
C ASP A 81 17.95 8.75 7.87
N ASN A 82 18.16 8.23 9.09
CA ASN A 82 17.10 7.66 9.93
C ASN A 82 16.37 6.46 9.31
N GLU A 83 17.08 5.62 8.54
CA GLU A 83 16.54 4.41 7.90
C GLU A 83 15.37 4.68 6.92
N ARG A 84 15.26 5.92 6.43
CA ARG A 84 14.25 6.30 5.45
C ARG A 84 14.76 6.12 4.03
N ARG A 85 13.81 5.98 3.10
CA ARG A 85 14.08 5.80 1.68
C ARG A 85 13.10 6.64 0.88
N ILE A 86 13.62 7.48 -0.01
CA ILE A 86 12.81 8.24 -0.97
C ILE A 86 12.52 7.29 -2.14
N ASP A 87 11.26 7.17 -2.55
CA ASP A 87 10.85 6.16 -3.54
C ASP A 87 11.55 6.33 -4.87
N ILE A 88 11.61 7.57 -5.39
CA ILE A 88 12.40 7.91 -6.59
C ILE A 88 13.10 9.25 -6.36
N VAL A 89 14.36 9.34 -6.79
CA VAL A 89 15.14 10.57 -6.84
C VAL A 89 15.59 10.80 -8.28
N ILE A 90 15.39 12.02 -8.78
CA ILE A 90 16.02 12.52 -10.00
C ILE A 90 17.03 13.58 -9.58
N GLN A 91 18.32 13.38 -9.84
CA GLN A 91 19.36 14.29 -9.35
C GLN A 91 20.47 14.56 -10.34
N ASN A 92 21.03 15.77 -10.23
CA ASN A 92 22.30 16.18 -10.81
C ASN A 92 22.90 17.32 -9.95
N PRO A 93 24.07 17.88 -10.29
CA PRO A 93 24.65 18.95 -9.48
C PRO A 93 23.76 20.20 -9.31
N ARG A 94 22.77 20.43 -10.19
CA ARG A 94 21.88 21.58 -10.16
C ARG A 94 20.63 21.33 -9.35
N PHE A 95 20.00 20.16 -9.46
CA PHE A 95 18.75 19.87 -8.77
C PHE A 95 18.74 18.49 -8.11
N PHE A 96 17.84 18.34 -7.15
CA PHE A 96 17.51 17.08 -6.51
C PHE A 96 15.99 17.05 -6.36
N VAL A 97 15.29 16.22 -7.12
CA VAL A 97 13.84 16.11 -7.13
C VAL A 97 13.46 14.83 -6.39
N PRO A 98 13.04 14.92 -5.12
CA PRO A 98 12.49 13.78 -4.42
C PRO A 98 11.07 13.52 -4.91
N ILE A 99 10.74 12.26 -5.14
CA ILE A 99 9.41 11.80 -5.52
C ILE A 99 8.98 10.75 -4.52
N GLU A 100 7.91 11.03 -3.78
CA GLU A 100 7.23 10.09 -2.89
C GLU A 100 5.99 9.54 -3.60
N VAL A 101 5.82 8.22 -3.58
CA VAL A 101 4.79 7.51 -4.33
C VAL A 101 3.79 6.83 -3.39
N LYS A 102 2.50 7.04 -3.63
CA LYS A 102 1.40 6.37 -2.92
C LYS A 102 0.40 5.75 -3.87
N ILE A 103 0.33 4.43 -3.88
CA ILE A 103 -0.74 3.65 -4.48
C ILE A 103 -1.70 3.18 -3.37
N TYR A 104 -1.18 2.41 -2.41
CA TYR A 104 -1.95 1.81 -1.31
C TYR A 104 -1.30 1.99 0.07
N ALA A 105 -0.02 2.33 0.16
CA ALA A 105 0.63 2.57 1.44
C ALA A 105 0.02 3.80 2.12
N GLY A 106 -0.08 3.69 3.45
CA GLY A 106 -0.40 4.82 4.31
C GLY A 106 0.73 5.85 4.33
N GLU A 107 0.40 7.02 4.88
CA GLU A 107 1.40 8.05 5.17
C GLU A 107 2.25 7.67 6.39
N GLN A 108 3.51 8.10 6.39
CA GLN A 108 4.37 8.05 7.57
C GLN A 108 4.53 9.44 8.17
N GLU A 109 4.69 9.50 9.50
CA GLU A 109 4.81 10.78 10.21
C GLU A 109 5.99 11.61 9.69
N GLY A 110 5.74 12.86 9.30
CA GLY A 110 6.78 13.77 8.82
C GLY A 110 7.55 13.30 7.59
N GLN A 111 6.99 12.40 6.79
CA GLN A 111 7.65 11.86 5.61
C GLN A 111 7.94 12.94 4.57
N CYS A 112 6.92 13.70 4.18
CA CYS A 112 7.10 14.81 3.24
C CYS A 112 8.04 15.88 3.82
N TYR A 113 7.97 16.15 5.12
CA TYR A 113 8.85 17.13 5.76
C TYR A 113 10.33 16.75 5.62
N ASP A 114 10.67 15.50 5.96
CA ASP A 114 12.04 15.00 5.90
C ASP A 114 12.55 14.96 4.45
N TYR A 115 11.72 14.54 3.51
CA TYR A 115 12.15 14.33 2.12
C TYR A 115 12.37 15.65 1.40
N TYR A 116 11.58 16.68 1.74
CA TYR A 116 11.79 18.03 1.22
C TYR A 116 13.13 18.63 1.64
N GLN A 117 13.76 18.20 2.75
CA GLN A 117 15.07 18.71 3.15
C GLN A 117 16.18 18.38 2.14
N TYR A 118 15.99 17.33 1.34
CA TYR A 118 16.92 16.96 0.28
C TYR A 118 16.60 17.68 -1.05
N ALA A 119 15.42 18.31 -1.18
CA ALA A 119 15.03 19.00 -2.40
C ALA A 119 15.98 20.18 -2.69
N LYS A 120 16.56 20.18 -3.90
CA LYS A 120 17.44 21.24 -4.38
C LYS A 120 16.90 21.80 -5.68
N ASN A 121 16.61 23.09 -5.71
CA ASN A 121 16.02 23.78 -6.88
C ASN A 121 14.81 23.03 -7.46
N SER A 122 13.97 22.47 -6.59
CA SER A 122 12.83 21.63 -6.95
C SER A 122 11.75 21.71 -5.87
N ARG A 123 10.58 21.18 -6.20
CA ARG A 123 9.53 20.82 -5.25
C ARG A 123 9.68 19.35 -4.86
N LEU A 124 9.13 18.96 -3.72
CA LEU A 124 8.85 17.55 -3.44
C LEU A 124 7.70 17.12 -4.37
N VAL A 125 7.90 16.07 -5.16
CA VAL A 125 6.82 15.50 -5.98
C VAL A 125 6.10 14.46 -5.13
N TYR A 126 4.77 14.55 -5.05
CA TYR A 126 3.92 13.60 -4.35
C TYR A 126 3.00 12.93 -5.36
N LEU A 127 3.38 11.72 -5.79
CA LEU A 127 2.69 10.95 -6.81
C LEU A 127 1.70 9.99 -6.16
N THR A 128 0.41 10.30 -6.24
CA THR A 128 -0.64 9.43 -5.71
C THR A 128 -1.49 8.84 -6.83
N ARG A 129 -2.43 7.93 -6.53
CA ARG A 129 -3.34 7.42 -7.57
C ARG A 129 -4.09 8.52 -8.31
N PHE A 130 -4.55 9.54 -7.59
CA PHE A 130 -5.46 10.57 -8.08
C PHE A 130 -5.01 12.01 -7.82
N GLY A 131 -3.72 12.23 -7.52
CA GLY A 131 -3.17 13.57 -7.29
C GLY A 131 -3.57 14.21 -5.96
N ASN A 132 -4.00 13.41 -4.97
CA ASN A 132 -4.32 13.91 -3.64
C ASN A 132 -3.10 14.52 -2.94
N ALA A 133 -3.33 15.59 -2.19
CA ALA A 133 -2.32 16.22 -1.35
C ALA A 133 -1.96 15.35 -0.13
N PRO A 134 -0.71 15.39 0.36
CA PRO A 134 -0.35 14.74 1.61
C PRO A 134 -1.02 15.44 2.79
N SER A 135 -1.39 14.66 3.80
CA SER A 135 -2.00 15.20 5.02
C SER A 135 -0.99 15.99 5.86
N GLU A 136 -1.48 16.71 6.87
CA GLU A 136 -0.62 17.37 7.84
C GLU A 136 0.30 16.38 8.58
N TYR A 137 -0.15 15.14 8.81
CA TYR A 137 0.64 14.11 9.48
C TYR A 137 1.95 13.79 8.75
N SER A 138 1.95 13.80 7.40
CA SER A 138 3.15 13.62 6.60
C SER A 138 3.97 14.91 6.45
N ARG A 139 3.32 16.08 6.50
CA ARG A 139 3.97 17.39 6.31
C ARG A 139 4.54 18.00 7.59
N LYS A 140 4.17 17.53 8.78
CA LYS A 140 4.67 18.06 10.05
C LYS A 140 6.06 17.53 10.39
N GLU A 141 6.88 18.37 11.00
CA GLU A 141 8.14 17.96 11.60
C GLU A 141 7.88 17.07 12.83
N LYS A 142 8.60 15.94 12.97
CA LYS A 142 8.34 14.96 14.05
C LYS A 142 8.55 15.50 15.46
N SER A 143 9.54 16.37 15.66
CA SER A 143 9.95 16.86 16.99
C SER A 143 9.91 18.38 17.10
N GLY A 144 9.23 19.05 16.16
CA GLY A 144 9.15 20.50 16.09
C GLY A 144 7.76 20.99 15.72
N THR A 145 7.67 22.28 15.45
CA THR A 145 6.41 22.95 15.06
C THR A 145 6.36 23.26 13.57
N GLY A 146 7.38 22.83 12.81
CA GLY A 146 7.43 23.04 11.37
C GLY A 146 6.34 22.26 10.64
N ILE A 147 5.70 22.89 9.67
CA ILE A 147 4.79 22.23 8.72
C ILE A 147 5.24 22.62 7.33
N LEU A 148 5.55 21.64 6.49
CA LEU A 148 5.91 21.84 5.09
C LEU A 148 4.72 22.47 4.35
N PRO A 149 4.85 23.69 3.79
CA PRO A 149 3.79 24.33 3.04
C PRO A 149 3.43 23.56 1.76
N ILE A 150 2.15 23.57 1.37
CA ILE A 150 1.68 22.77 0.23
C ILE A 150 2.22 23.24 -1.12
N ASP A 151 2.56 24.53 -1.26
CA ASP A 151 3.18 25.10 -2.45
C ASP A 151 4.61 24.57 -2.68
N ARG A 152 5.25 24.00 -1.66
CA ARG A 152 6.53 23.28 -1.79
C ARG A 152 6.39 21.84 -2.28
N ILE A 153 5.16 21.35 -2.41
CA ILE A 153 4.84 19.99 -2.84
C ILE A 153 4.08 20.04 -4.15
N GLN A 154 4.55 19.34 -5.17
CA GLN A 154 3.84 19.17 -6.44
C GLN A 154 3.11 17.84 -6.42
N CYS A 155 1.78 17.89 -6.33
CA CYS A 155 0.96 16.69 -6.40
C CYS A 155 0.73 16.31 -7.86
N ILE A 156 1.03 15.05 -8.18
CA ILE A 156 0.77 14.44 -9.50
C ILE A 156 0.04 13.11 -9.30
N SER A 157 -0.57 12.61 -10.37
CA SER A 157 -1.42 11.44 -10.37
C SER A 157 -0.91 10.34 -11.29
N TRP A 158 -1.07 9.11 -10.85
CA TRP A 158 -0.92 7.95 -11.74
C TRP A 158 -2.00 7.96 -12.83
N ALA A 159 -3.25 8.24 -12.43
CA ALA A 159 -4.42 8.14 -13.30
C ALA A 159 -4.41 9.12 -14.47
N GLU A 160 -4.02 10.38 -14.24
CA GLU A 160 -4.10 11.43 -15.26
C GLU A 160 -2.70 11.80 -15.77
N ASP A 161 -1.77 12.12 -14.88
CA ASP A 161 -0.48 12.70 -15.29
C ASP A 161 0.45 11.63 -15.88
N ILE A 162 0.71 10.53 -15.17
CA ILE A 162 1.61 9.48 -15.65
C ILE A 162 0.99 8.72 -16.83
N CYS A 163 -0.28 8.30 -16.71
CA CYS A 163 -0.99 7.65 -17.82
C CYS A 163 -1.10 8.55 -19.05
N GLY A 164 -1.48 9.82 -18.87
CA GLY A 164 -1.60 10.78 -19.96
C GLY A 164 -0.25 11.07 -20.64
N TRP A 165 0.81 11.20 -19.84
CA TRP A 165 2.18 11.36 -20.32
C TRP A 165 2.65 10.16 -21.15
N LEU A 166 2.56 8.94 -20.61
CA LEU A 166 3.01 7.74 -21.31
C LEU A 166 2.21 7.49 -22.60
N ASN A 167 0.90 7.69 -22.59
CA ASN A 167 0.06 7.54 -23.78
C ASN A 167 0.49 8.47 -24.94
N LYS A 168 0.93 9.70 -24.65
CA LYS A 168 1.46 10.62 -25.67
C LYS A 168 2.75 10.12 -26.30
N LEU A 169 3.57 9.40 -25.55
CA LEU A 169 4.84 8.86 -26.01
C LEU A 169 4.67 7.55 -26.79
N THR A 170 3.65 6.75 -26.50
CA THR A 170 3.44 5.40 -27.08
C THR A 170 3.53 5.34 -28.61
N ALA A 171 3.04 6.36 -29.31
CA ALA A 171 3.08 6.40 -30.78
C ALA A 171 4.51 6.51 -31.36
N GLN A 172 5.46 7.01 -30.58
CA GLN A 172 6.84 7.28 -30.98
C GLN A 172 7.81 6.17 -30.54
N LEU A 173 7.36 5.24 -29.69
CA LEU A 173 8.19 4.16 -29.17
C LEU A 173 8.30 3.00 -30.16
N ALA A 174 9.50 2.44 -30.27
CA ALA A 174 9.74 1.19 -30.98
C ALA A 174 9.48 -0.02 -30.07
N GLU A 175 9.23 -1.19 -30.68
CA GLU A 175 9.20 -2.45 -29.95
C GLU A 175 10.62 -2.86 -29.48
N PRO A 176 10.76 -3.54 -28.32
CA PRO A 176 9.71 -4.02 -27.42
C PRO A 176 9.27 -3.01 -26.34
N VAL A 177 9.87 -1.81 -26.31
CA VAL A 177 9.61 -0.80 -25.27
C VAL A 177 8.15 -0.35 -25.32
N LYS A 178 7.62 -0.12 -26.53
CA LYS A 178 6.22 0.27 -26.74
C LYS A 178 5.24 -0.69 -26.07
N SER A 179 5.32 -2.00 -26.38
CA SER A 179 4.47 -3.02 -25.76
C SER A 179 4.59 -3.04 -24.23
N THR A 180 5.82 -2.88 -23.71
CA THR A 180 6.06 -2.89 -22.26
C THR A 180 5.44 -1.66 -21.58
N VAL A 181 5.54 -0.47 -22.19
CA VAL A 181 4.90 0.75 -21.71
C VAL A 181 3.38 0.64 -21.76
N MET A 182 2.80 0.04 -22.82
CA MET A 182 1.36 -0.21 -22.90
C MET A 182 0.88 -1.13 -21.77
N GLN A 183 1.64 -2.19 -21.46
CA GLN A 183 1.33 -3.07 -20.32
C GLN A 183 1.46 -2.34 -18.98
N TYR A 184 2.41 -1.42 -18.86
CA TYR A 184 2.54 -0.59 -17.64
C TYR A 184 1.38 0.38 -17.48
N ILE A 185 0.91 1.02 -18.57
CA ILE A 185 -0.29 1.86 -18.57
C ILE A 185 -1.52 1.05 -18.13
N ASP A 186 -1.68 -0.17 -18.64
CA ASP A 186 -2.76 -1.07 -18.21
C ASP A 186 -2.69 -1.38 -16.71
N ALA A 187 -1.49 -1.64 -16.18
CA ALA A 187 -1.27 -1.88 -14.76
C ALA A 187 -1.62 -0.66 -13.89
N ILE A 188 -1.31 0.55 -14.37
CA ILE A 188 -1.71 1.79 -13.72
C ILE A 188 -3.24 1.92 -13.68
N HIS A 189 -3.94 1.65 -14.78
CA HIS A 189 -5.40 1.72 -14.83
C HIS A 189 -6.08 0.76 -13.85
N VAL A 190 -5.48 -0.40 -13.59
CA VAL A 190 -6.01 -1.33 -12.58
C VAL A 190 -5.93 -0.75 -11.17
N VAL A 191 -4.81 -0.11 -10.81
CA VAL A 191 -4.67 0.48 -9.46
C VAL A 191 -5.37 1.83 -9.31
N ALA A 192 -5.50 2.57 -10.41
CA ALA A 192 -6.25 3.81 -10.52
C ALA A 192 -7.75 3.59 -10.81
N ASP A 193 -8.29 2.40 -10.55
CA ASP A 193 -9.72 2.14 -10.73
C ASP A 193 -10.57 2.82 -9.65
N GLU A 194 -11.31 3.84 -10.04
CA GLU A 194 -12.19 4.61 -9.16
C GLU A 194 -13.58 4.00 -8.95
N ARG A 195 -13.93 2.89 -9.62
CA ARG A 195 -15.29 2.33 -9.54
C ARG A 195 -15.75 2.08 -8.11
N GLY A 196 -14.86 1.56 -7.26
CA GLY A 196 -15.16 1.36 -5.84
C GLY A 196 -15.47 2.66 -5.09
N ARG A 197 -14.67 3.71 -5.32
CA ARG A 197 -14.86 5.03 -4.69
C ARG A 197 -16.14 5.71 -5.17
N LYS A 198 -16.39 5.73 -6.48
CA LYS A 198 -17.59 6.31 -7.08
C LYS A 198 -18.87 5.56 -6.67
N MET A 199 -18.79 4.24 -6.54
CA MET A 199 -19.90 3.44 -6.02
C MET A 199 -20.20 3.82 -4.56
N MET A 200 -19.18 4.02 -3.72
CA MET A 200 -19.36 4.46 -2.34
C MET A 200 -20.01 5.85 -2.25
N GLU A 201 -19.55 6.82 -3.03
CA GLU A 201 -20.14 8.17 -3.10
C GLU A 201 -21.61 8.11 -3.53
N LYS A 202 -21.92 7.36 -4.58
CA LYS A 202 -23.30 7.15 -5.03
C LYS A 202 -24.16 6.44 -3.99
N ASN A 203 -23.61 5.45 -3.29
CA ASN A 203 -24.32 4.79 -2.18
C ASN A 203 -24.65 5.79 -1.08
N LEU A 204 -23.73 6.69 -0.73
CA LEU A 204 -23.99 7.75 0.24
C LEU A 204 -25.12 8.67 -0.21
N GLU A 205 -25.11 9.12 -1.48
CA GLU A 205 -26.19 9.93 -2.05
C GLU A 205 -27.55 9.23 -1.92
N ILE A 206 -27.64 7.95 -2.34
CA ILE A 206 -28.87 7.14 -2.24
C ILE A 206 -29.34 7.01 -0.79
N LEU A 207 -28.42 6.82 0.17
CA LEU A 207 -28.77 6.69 1.58
C LEU A 207 -29.42 7.97 2.14
N TYR A 208 -29.11 9.15 1.58
CA TYR A 208 -29.72 10.43 1.97
C TYR A 208 -31.07 10.72 1.30
N GLU A 209 -31.44 9.98 0.23
CA GLU A 209 -32.68 10.23 -0.51
C GLU A 209 -33.94 9.83 0.28
N SER A 210 -33.85 8.87 1.19
CA SER A 210 -35.01 8.37 1.95
C SER A 210 -34.64 7.73 3.30
N PRO A 211 -35.43 7.97 4.37
CA PRO A 211 -35.29 7.22 5.62
C PRO A 211 -35.39 5.70 5.46
N ASP A 212 -36.15 5.20 4.48
CA ASP A 212 -36.28 3.75 4.26
C ASP A 212 -35.01 3.16 3.64
N TYR A 213 -34.34 3.88 2.73
CA TYR A 213 -33.04 3.48 2.18
C TYR A 213 -31.96 3.51 3.26
N PHE A 214 -31.97 4.51 4.14
CA PHE A 214 -31.07 4.57 5.27
C PHE A 214 -31.25 3.36 6.22
N ARG A 215 -32.50 2.99 6.54
CA ARG A 215 -32.79 1.77 7.33
C ARG A 215 -32.33 0.49 6.63
N ALA A 216 -32.53 0.39 5.32
CA ALA A 216 -32.04 -0.74 4.54
C ALA A 216 -30.50 -0.83 4.57
N GLY A 217 -29.81 0.31 4.47
CA GLY A 217 -28.35 0.41 4.63
C GLY A 217 -27.87 -0.12 5.98
N ILE A 218 -28.52 0.28 7.09
CA ILE A 218 -28.22 -0.26 8.44
C ILE A 218 -28.45 -1.78 8.50
N ALA A 219 -29.52 -2.29 7.87
CA ALA A 219 -29.80 -3.72 7.85
C ALA A 219 -28.72 -4.51 7.09
N ILE A 220 -28.22 -3.96 5.97
CA ILE A 220 -27.10 -4.53 5.20
C ILE A 220 -25.83 -4.52 6.03
N GLU A 221 -25.47 -3.39 6.66
CA GLU A 221 -24.29 -3.26 7.51
C GLU A 221 -24.29 -4.32 8.64
N LYS A 222 -25.40 -4.42 9.38
CA LYS A 222 -25.57 -5.41 10.44
C LYS A 222 -25.46 -6.85 9.92
N SER A 223 -26.12 -7.14 8.79
CA SER A 223 -26.06 -8.46 8.16
C SER A 223 -24.64 -8.81 7.72
N MET A 224 -23.89 -7.84 7.18
CA MET A 224 -22.50 -8.02 6.79
C MET A 224 -21.57 -8.25 7.99
N LYS A 225 -21.76 -7.52 9.10
CA LYS A 225 -21.05 -7.80 10.35
C LYS A 225 -21.31 -9.23 10.82
N SER A 226 -22.57 -9.65 10.86
CA SER A 226 -22.95 -11.02 11.26
C SER A 226 -22.38 -12.08 10.32
N ALA A 227 -22.37 -11.83 9.00
CA ALA A 227 -21.76 -12.73 8.03
C ALA A 227 -20.24 -12.88 8.25
N LYS A 228 -19.52 -11.77 8.49
CA LYS A 228 -18.07 -11.80 8.79
C LYS A 228 -17.76 -12.61 10.05
N ILE A 229 -18.49 -12.38 11.15
CA ILE A 229 -18.34 -13.13 12.40
C ILE A 229 -18.62 -14.62 12.18
N THR A 230 -19.66 -14.94 11.40
CA THR A 230 -20.04 -16.34 11.11
C THR A 230 -18.94 -17.03 10.30
N LEU A 231 -18.44 -16.41 9.24
CA LEU A 231 -17.34 -16.95 8.44
C LEU A 231 -16.05 -17.11 9.25
N MET A 232 -15.69 -16.12 10.07
CA MET A 232 -14.54 -16.19 10.97
C MET A 232 -14.64 -17.41 11.89
N ARG A 233 -15.79 -17.61 12.55
CA ARG A 233 -16.04 -18.76 13.43
C ARG A 233 -15.92 -20.09 12.68
N LEU A 234 -16.55 -20.21 11.50
CA LEU A 234 -16.47 -21.42 10.68
C LEU A 234 -15.01 -21.76 10.31
N VAL A 235 -14.25 -20.76 9.85
CA VAL A 235 -12.83 -20.95 9.48
C VAL A 235 -12.01 -21.39 10.69
N PHE A 236 -12.14 -20.73 11.85
CA PHE A 236 -11.36 -21.09 13.03
C PHE A 236 -11.81 -22.42 13.65
N ASP A 237 -13.09 -22.77 13.61
CA ASP A 237 -13.59 -24.06 14.07
C ASP A 237 -12.99 -25.21 13.23
N ASP A 238 -12.90 -25.04 11.92
CA ASP A 238 -12.29 -26.04 11.04
C ASP A 238 -10.76 -26.08 11.19
N LEU A 239 -10.09 -24.92 11.28
CA LEU A 239 -8.65 -24.87 11.58
C LEU A 239 -8.32 -25.53 12.92
N LYS A 240 -9.13 -25.31 13.96
CA LYS A 240 -8.94 -25.93 15.27
C LYS A 240 -8.99 -27.45 15.18
N LYS A 241 -9.96 -28.02 14.45
CA LYS A 241 -10.05 -29.48 14.19
C LYS A 241 -8.83 -30.02 13.44
N GLU A 242 -8.33 -29.29 12.43
CA GLU A 242 -7.13 -29.72 11.69
C GLU A 242 -5.86 -29.64 12.56
N MET A 243 -5.76 -28.60 13.40
CA MET A 243 -4.64 -28.41 14.33
C MET A 243 -4.56 -29.53 15.38
N GLU A 244 -5.69 -30.00 15.90
CA GLU A 244 -5.74 -31.12 16.85
C GLU A 244 -4.96 -32.35 16.34
N LYS A 245 -4.98 -32.62 15.03
CA LYS A 245 -4.29 -33.76 14.41
C LYS A 245 -2.76 -33.64 14.44
N ILE A 246 -2.22 -32.41 14.53
CA ILE A 246 -0.77 -32.16 14.45
C ILE A 246 -0.16 -31.63 15.75
N THR A 247 -0.96 -31.13 16.68
CA THR A 247 -0.50 -30.50 17.93
C THR A 247 0.52 -31.37 18.69
N SER A 248 0.19 -32.64 18.94
CA SER A 248 1.09 -33.59 19.63
C SER A 248 2.41 -33.79 18.89
N LYS A 249 2.38 -33.93 17.55
CA LYS A 249 3.59 -34.10 16.72
C LYS A 249 4.56 -32.94 16.88
N TYR A 250 4.04 -31.71 16.94
CA TYR A 250 4.85 -30.49 17.03
C TYR A 250 5.04 -29.96 18.46
N GLY A 251 4.52 -30.66 19.48
CA GLY A 251 4.64 -30.22 20.87
C GLY A 251 3.89 -28.91 21.17
N LEU A 252 2.77 -28.72 20.48
CA LEU A 252 1.86 -27.60 20.65
C LEU A 252 0.74 -28.00 21.62
N GLU A 253 0.41 -27.13 22.56
CA GLU A 253 -0.75 -27.31 23.44
C GLU A 253 -1.69 -26.11 23.32
N PRO A 254 -3.02 -26.30 23.19
CA PRO A 254 -3.96 -25.20 23.20
C PRO A 254 -3.81 -24.35 24.46
N GLU A 255 -3.71 -23.03 24.27
CA GLU A 255 -3.73 -22.05 25.36
C GLU A 255 -5.15 -21.98 25.97
N LYS A 256 -5.26 -21.90 27.30
CA LYS A 256 -6.54 -21.98 28.02
C LYS A 256 -6.63 -21.08 29.27
N GLU A 257 -5.59 -20.35 29.59
CA GLU A 257 -5.45 -19.56 30.81
C GLU A 257 -5.72 -18.07 30.53
N PHE A 258 -5.11 -17.51 29.47
CA PHE A 258 -5.18 -16.08 29.18
C PHE A 258 -6.31 -15.72 28.21
N HIS A 259 -6.78 -16.67 27.40
CA HIS A 259 -7.81 -16.44 26.38
C HIS A 259 -7.46 -15.27 25.44
N TYR A 260 -6.17 -15.06 25.20
CA TYR A 260 -5.64 -13.87 24.54
C TYR A 260 -6.21 -13.68 23.13
N PHE A 261 -7.14 -12.75 23.00
CA PHE A 261 -7.91 -12.50 21.77
C PHE A 261 -8.39 -13.77 21.07
N THR A 262 -8.89 -14.76 21.81
CA THR A 262 -9.43 -15.98 21.19
C THR A 262 -10.70 -15.69 20.37
N TYR A 263 -10.87 -16.34 19.23
CA TYR A 263 -12.06 -16.17 18.37
C TYR A 263 -13.37 -16.60 19.03
N GLU A 264 -13.31 -17.42 20.08
CA GLU A 264 -14.48 -17.95 20.80
C GLU A 264 -15.15 -16.88 21.68
N GLU A 265 -14.37 -15.90 22.14
CA GLU A 265 -14.81 -14.86 23.05
C GLU A 265 -15.58 -13.76 22.31
N LYS A 266 -16.84 -13.55 22.72
CA LYS A 266 -17.73 -12.56 22.09
C LYS A 266 -17.18 -11.13 22.13
N CYS A 267 -16.38 -10.79 23.14
CA CYS A 267 -15.78 -9.45 23.23
C CYS A 267 -14.83 -9.16 22.05
N ASN A 268 -14.25 -10.18 21.43
CA ASN A 268 -13.34 -10.06 20.29
C ASN A 268 -14.07 -9.91 18.95
N GLU A 269 -15.38 -10.12 18.90
CA GLU A 269 -16.20 -9.80 17.72
C GLU A 269 -16.21 -8.29 17.42
N LYS A 270 -15.88 -7.46 18.42
CA LYS A 270 -15.67 -6.01 18.28
C LYS A 270 -14.55 -5.67 17.28
N PHE A 271 -13.72 -6.62 16.91
CA PHE A 271 -12.82 -6.50 15.76
C PHE A 271 -13.53 -5.97 14.51
N TYR A 272 -14.72 -6.51 14.21
CA TYR A 272 -15.52 -6.08 13.05
C TYR A 272 -16.31 -4.78 13.28
N ASP A 273 -16.24 -4.20 14.47
CA ASP A 273 -16.73 -2.85 14.78
C ASP A 273 -15.64 -1.77 14.56
N GLY A 274 -14.50 -2.15 13.96
CA GLY A 274 -13.36 -1.26 13.71
C GLY A 274 -12.34 -1.21 14.85
N ASN A 275 -12.48 -2.05 15.88
CA ASN A 275 -11.46 -2.19 16.91
C ASN A 275 -10.36 -3.15 16.46
N THR A 276 -9.38 -2.65 15.71
CA THR A 276 -8.27 -3.44 15.18
C THR A 276 -7.23 -3.85 16.23
N SER A 277 -7.35 -3.37 17.47
CA SER A 277 -6.43 -3.73 18.56
C SER A 277 -6.64 -5.15 19.11
N THR A 278 -7.72 -5.83 18.68
CA THR A 278 -8.05 -7.19 19.10
C THR A 278 -8.17 -8.09 17.87
N CYS A 279 -7.07 -8.70 17.40
CA CYS A 279 -7.12 -9.65 16.28
C CYS A 279 -7.62 -11.02 16.79
N PRO A 280 -8.82 -11.50 16.42
CA PRO A 280 -9.29 -12.80 16.90
C PRO A 280 -8.41 -13.94 16.37
N GLY A 281 -8.13 -14.96 17.19
CA GLY A 281 -7.25 -16.04 16.77
C GLY A 281 -7.29 -17.32 17.60
N LEU A 282 -6.41 -18.24 17.25
CA LEU A 282 -6.09 -19.49 17.95
C LEU A 282 -4.67 -19.38 18.52
N ASN A 283 -4.50 -19.81 19.78
CA ASN A 283 -3.22 -19.78 20.48
C ASN A 283 -2.79 -21.19 20.89
N TYR A 284 -1.53 -21.52 20.61
CA TYR A 284 -0.91 -22.77 21.03
C TYR A 284 0.43 -22.51 21.69
N ILE A 285 0.63 -23.04 22.89
CA ILE A 285 1.89 -22.95 23.64
C ILE A 285 2.87 -23.98 23.07
N VAL A 286 4.08 -23.55 22.73
CA VAL A 286 5.17 -24.43 22.28
C VAL A 286 5.92 -24.99 23.50
N LYS A 287 5.46 -26.11 24.06
CA LYS A 287 5.95 -26.64 25.35
C LYS A 287 7.44 -26.95 25.42
N LYS A 288 8.02 -27.35 24.28
CA LYS A 288 9.45 -27.71 24.20
C LYS A 288 10.36 -26.47 24.24
N ALA A 289 9.80 -25.29 24.03
CA ALA A 289 10.53 -24.04 24.09
C ALA A 289 10.85 -23.66 25.54
N LYS A 290 12.14 -23.46 25.84
CA LYS A 290 12.59 -22.95 27.14
C LYS A 290 13.25 -21.60 26.92
N LEU A 291 12.54 -20.52 27.25
CA LEU A 291 13.03 -19.16 27.11
C LEU A 291 13.47 -18.58 28.45
N ARG A 292 14.28 -17.53 28.39
CA ARG A 292 14.64 -16.70 29.55
C ARG A 292 14.26 -15.25 29.23
N PRO A 293 13.61 -14.52 30.15
CA PRO A 293 13.21 -14.95 31.50
C PRO A 293 12.07 -15.99 31.49
N GLN A 294 11.88 -16.72 32.60
CA GLN A 294 10.97 -17.89 32.66
C GLN A 294 9.47 -17.55 32.51
N ASN A 295 9.11 -16.27 32.68
CA ASN A 295 7.77 -15.76 32.43
C ASN A 295 7.45 -15.58 30.94
N ILE A 296 8.43 -15.74 30.05
CA ILE A 296 8.20 -15.67 28.60
C ILE A 296 7.93 -17.05 28.05
N GLN A 297 6.76 -17.21 27.43
CA GLN A 297 6.38 -18.40 26.68
C GLN A 297 6.48 -18.14 25.17
N MET A 298 6.83 -19.17 24.41
CA MET A 298 6.72 -19.14 22.95
C MET A 298 5.39 -19.74 22.54
N TRP A 299 4.59 -18.98 21.80
CA TRP A 299 3.30 -19.39 21.28
C TRP A 299 3.33 -19.46 19.76
N PHE A 300 2.64 -20.43 19.18
CA PHE A 300 2.23 -20.44 17.79
C PHE A 300 0.81 -19.91 17.72
N ARG A 301 0.61 -18.82 16.98
CA ARG A 301 -0.66 -18.11 16.89
C ARG A 301 -1.13 -18.03 15.45
N ILE A 302 -2.41 -18.30 15.24
CA ILE A 302 -3.11 -18.09 13.97
C ILE A 302 -4.16 -17.01 14.21
N GLU A 303 -4.15 -15.91 13.49
CA GLU A 303 -5.03 -14.77 13.74
C GLU A 303 -5.58 -14.14 12.45
N VAL A 304 -6.73 -13.49 12.57
CA VAL A 304 -7.34 -12.72 11.47
C VAL A 304 -7.05 -11.23 11.64
N GLN A 305 -6.58 -10.61 10.56
CA GLN A 305 -6.51 -9.17 10.38
C GLN A 305 -7.08 -8.84 8.98
N ASP A 306 -6.30 -8.23 8.08
CA ASP A 306 -6.68 -8.04 6.68
C ASP A 306 -6.58 -9.34 5.87
N ASN A 307 -5.77 -10.28 6.35
CA ASN A 307 -5.63 -11.66 5.89
C ASN A 307 -5.59 -12.62 7.10
N LEU A 308 -5.43 -13.92 6.84
CA LEU A 308 -5.09 -14.90 7.87
C LEU A 308 -3.57 -14.96 8.05
N TYR A 309 -3.10 -14.71 9.27
CA TYR A 309 -1.69 -14.75 9.63
C TYR A 309 -1.41 -15.94 10.54
N ALA A 310 -0.23 -16.54 10.39
CA ALA A 310 0.27 -17.55 11.31
C ALA A 310 1.73 -17.25 11.68
N GLY A 311 2.06 -17.34 12.96
CA GLY A 311 3.36 -16.87 13.43
C GLY A 311 3.74 -17.36 14.81
N ILE A 312 4.97 -17.04 15.17
CA ILE A 312 5.48 -17.24 16.52
C ILE A 312 5.41 -15.92 17.29
N VAL A 313 4.88 -16.01 18.51
CA VAL A 313 4.70 -14.89 19.43
C VAL A 313 5.38 -15.20 20.75
N LEU A 314 6.06 -14.21 21.34
CA LEU A 314 6.56 -14.31 22.70
C LEU A 314 5.51 -13.73 23.65
N PHE A 315 5.00 -14.53 24.57
CA PHE A 315 3.95 -14.12 25.51
C PHE A 315 4.50 -13.97 26.93
N ASP A 316 4.28 -12.81 27.54
CA ASP A 316 4.65 -12.55 28.93
C ASP A 316 3.50 -12.94 29.85
N ILE A 317 3.62 -14.08 30.53
CA ILE A 317 2.58 -14.59 31.43
C ILE A 317 2.41 -13.76 32.70
N GLN A 318 3.41 -12.94 33.06
CA GLN A 318 3.32 -12.08 34.23
C GLN A 318 2.48 -10.84 33.96
N ASN A 319 2.66 -10.24 32.79
CA ASN A 319 1.99 -9.01 32.41
C ASN A 319 0.76 -9.23 31.50
N GLY A 320 0.56 -10.44 30.99
CA GLY A 320 -0.62 -10.81 30.21
C GLY A 320 -0.66 -10.24 28.79
N TYR A 321 0.49 -9.99 28.17
CA TYR A 321 0.56 -9.46 26.80
C TYR A 321 1.65 -10.11 25.95
N ALA A 322 1.44 -10.04 24.63
CA ALA A 322 2.39 -10.52 23.63
C ALA A 322 3.46 -9.46 23.27
N GLN A 323 4.72 -9.86 23.24
CA GLN A 323 5.86 -9.08 22.74
C GLN A 323 6.21 -9.54 21.32
N SER A 324 6.19 -8.60 20.36
CA SER A 324 6.65 -8.74 18.95
C SER A 324 6.29 -10.04 18.23
N CYS A 325 5.42 -9.96 17.21
CA CYS A 325 5.07 -11.11 16.36
C CYS A 325 6.10 -11.30 15.24
N LEU A 326 6.68 -12.50 15.12
CA LEU A 326 7.28 -12.98 13.87
C LEU A 326 6.17 -13.70 13.10
N SER A 327 5.36 -12.93 12.38
CA SER A 327 4.25 -13.45 11.56
C SER A 327 4.70 -13.69 10.13
N PHE A 328 4.24 -14.81 9.57
CA PHE A 328 4.30 -15.07 8.14
C PHE A 328 2.86 -14.96 7.60
N CYS A 329 2.70 -14.30 6.44
CA CYS A 329 1.42 -14.34 5.73
C CYS A 329 1.23 -15.75 5.19
N ALA A 330 0.12 -16.41 5.52
CA ALA A 330 -0.28 -17.64 4.85
C ALA A 330 -0.82 -17.22 3.47
N CYS A 331 0.03 -17.29 2.44
CA CYS A 331 -0.39 -17.09 1.05
C CYS A 331 -1.13 -18.31 0.52
#